data_AF-A0A3B4U6K0-F1
#
_entry.id   AF-A0A3B4U6K0-F1
#
_cell.length_a   1.000
_cell.length_b   1.000
_cell.length_c   1.000
_cell.angle_alpha   90.00
_cell.angle_beta   90.00
_cell.angle_gamma   90.00
#
_symmetry.space_group_name_H-M   'P 1'
#
loop_
_entity.id
_entity.type
_entity.pdbx_description
1 polymer ?
#
loop_
_entity_poly.entity_id
_entity_poly.type
_entity_poly.pdbx_seq_one_letter_code
_entity_poly.pdbx_strand_id
1 'polypeptide(L)' 'MGRTWTFQHDNDPKHKAKSTCHWLQQNKVKVLEWPSQSPDLNIIEPLW' A
#
# COMPACT_ATOMS: atom_id res chain seq x y z
N MET A 1 23.13 9.51 3.62
CA MET A 1 21.72 9.58 4.05
C MET A 1 20.97 8.44 3.37
N GLY A 2 20.63 7.37 4.09
CA GLY A 2 19.96 6.20 3.50
C GLY A 2 18.53 6.55 3.08
N ARG A 3 18.18 6.29 1.81
CA ARG A 3 16.80 6.48 1.34
C ARG A 3 15.94 5.35 1.88
N THR A 4 14.94 5.68 2.67
CA THR A 4 13.90 4.74 3.10
C THR A 4 12.73 4.84 2.14
N TRP A 5 12.25 3.70 1.68
CA TRP A 5 11.12 3.61 0.74
C TRP A 5 9.89 3.14 1.50
N THR A 6 8.75 3.75 1.21
CA THR A 6 7.45 3.32 1.72
C THR A 6 6.61 2.89 0.53
N PHE A 7 6.06 1.69 0.60
CA PHE A 7 5.19 1.12 -0.42
C PHE A 7 3.76 1.65 -0.22
N GLN A 8 3.20 2.27 -1.27
CA GLN A 8 1.81 2.72 -1.31
C GLN A 8 1.03 1.83 -2.29
N HIS A 9 -0.12 1.36 -1.84
CA HIS A 9 -1.10 0.62 -2.64
C HIS A 9 -2.51 0.99 -2.19
N ASP A 10 -3.51 0.79 -3.04
CA ASP A 10 -4.89 1.02 -2.66
C ASP A 10 -5.32 0.02 -1.57
N ASN A 11 -5.97 0.53 -0.53
CA ASN A 11 -6.48 -0.30 0.57
C ASN A 11 -7.92 -0.75 0.28
N ASP A 12 -8.23 -1.05 -0.98
CA ASP A 12 -9.51 -1.66 -1.34
C ASP A 12 -9.56 -3.07 -0.73
N PRO A 13 -10.63 -3.41 0.00
CA PRO A 13 -10.75 -4.70 0.68
C PRO A 13 -10.59 -5.89 -0.28
N LYS A 14 -10.85 -5.74 -1.59
CA LYS A 14 -10.62 -6.79 -2.60
C LYS A 14 -9.14 -7.12 -2.82
N HIS A 15 -8.23 -6.21 -2.49
CA HIS A 15 -6.78 -6.37 -2.64
C HIS A 15 -6.06 -6.75 -1.34
N LYS A 16 -6.79 -6.89 -0.23
CA LYS A 16 -6.26 -7.29 1.09
C LYS A 16 -6.25 -8.81 1.29
N ALA A 17 -5.70 -9.55 0.34
CA ALA A 17 -5.46 -10.98 0.54
C ALA A 17 -4.50 -11.21 1.72
N LYS A 18 -4.84 -12.17 2.61
CA LYS A 18 -4.01 -12.52 3.77
C LYS A 18 -2.59 -12.92 3.36
N SER A 19 -2.45 -13.62 2.24
CA SER A 19 -1.16 -14.03 1.67
C SER A 19 -0.28 -12.82 1.32
N THR A 20 -0.87 -11.78 0.72
CA THR A 20 -0.15 -10.54 0.37
C THR A 20 0.33 -9.80 1.62
N CYS A 21 -0.53 -9.63 2.63
CA CYS A 21 -0.13 -9.02 3.90
C CYS A 21 0.99 -9.81 4.58
N HIS A 22 0.90 -11.14 4.59
CA HIS A 22 1.93 -12.00 5.18
C HIS A 22 3.27 -11.85 4.45
N TRP A 23 3.27 -11.84 3.12
CA TRP A 23 4.48 -11.63 2.33
C TRP A 23 5.11 -10.25 2.58
N LEU A 24 4.30 -9.19 2.65
CA LEU A 24 4.79 -7.82 2.92
C LEU A 24 5.47 -7.74 4.29
N GLN A 25 4.88 -8.37 5.32
CA GLN A 25 5.47 -8.44 6.65
C GLN A 25 6.77 -9.26 6.66
N GLN A 26 6.80 -10.42 6.00
CA GLN A 26 8.01 -11.26 5.91
C GLN A 26 9.17 -10.54 5.22
N ASN A 27 8.88 -9.74 4.19
CA ASN A 27 9.89 -8.99 3.44
C ASN A 27 10.25 -7.64 4.10
N LYS A 28 9.71 -7.34 5.28
CA LYS A 28 9.93 -6.07 6.01
C LYS A 28 9.64 -4.84 5.13
N VAL A 29 8.66 -4.97 4.24
CA VAL A 29 8.23 -3.87 3.38
C VAL A 29 7.45 -2.89 4.26
N LYS A 30 7.91 -1.65 4.30
CA LYS A 30 7.17 -0.58 4.99
C LYS A 30 5.98 -0.20 4.11
N VAL A 31 4.78 -0.60 4.51
CA VAL A 31 3.54 -0.24 3.83
C VAL A 31 2.99 1.04 4.46
N LEU A 32 2.51 1.97 3.64
CA LEU A 32 1.82 3.16 4.10
C LEU A 32 0.42 2.77 4.59
N GLU A 33 0.11 3.06 5.85
CA GLU A 33 -1.24 2.84 6.37
C GLU A 33 -2.19 3.87 5.74
N TRP A 34 -3.17 3.39 4.97
CA TRP A 34 -4.11 4.24 4.24
C TRP A 34 -5.55 3.95 4.66
N PRO A 35 -6.40 4.98 4.84
CA PRO A 35 -7.83 4.77 5.04
C PRO A 35 -8.44 4.04 3.83
N SER A 36 -9.22 2.98 4.08
CA SER A 36 -9.97 2.32 3.02
C SER A 36 -10.99 3.29 2.41
N GLN A 37 -11.22 3.21 1.10
CA GLN A 37 -12.18 4.04 0.35
C GLN A 37 -11.84 5.54 0.30
N SER A 38 -10.56 5.88 0.16
CA SER A 38 -10.13 7.26 -0.13
C SER A 38 -9.50 7.35 -1.53
N PRO A 39 -10.32 7.38 -2.60
CA PRO A 39 -9.85 7.50 -3.99
C PRO A 39 -9.14 8.85 -4.21
N ASP A 40 -9.63 9.94 -3.60
CA ASP A 40 -9.05 11.31 -3.69
C ASP A 40 -7.56 11.44 -3.32
N LEU A 41 -7.04 10.37 -2.76
CA LEU A 41 -5.82 10.24 -2.02
C LEU A 41 -4.88 9.25 -2.74
N ASN A 42 -5.38 8.51 -3.74
CA ASN A 42 -4.60 7.64 -4.59
C ASN A 42 -3.90 8.44 -5.69
N ILE A 43 -2.60 8.68 -5.54
CA ILE A 43 -1.76 9.38 -6.53
C ILE A 43 -1.69 8.68 -7.90
N ILE A 44 -2.15 7.43 -7.98
CA ILE A 44 -2.16 6.62 -9.20
C ILE A 44 -3.43 6.88 -10.01
N GLU A 45 -4.54 7.30 -9.39
CA GLU A 45 -5.80 7.59 -10.10
C GLU A 45 -5.71 8.74 -11.12
N PRO A 46 -5.09 9.90 -10.84
CA PRO A 46 -4.94 10.96 -11.83
C PRO A 46 -3.87 10.66 -12.89
N LEU A 47 -3.11 9.56 -12.74
CA LEU A 47 -2.05 9.16 -13.67
C LEU A 47 -2.55 8.15 -14.73
N TRP A 48 -3.68 7.50 -14.48
CA TRP A 48 -4.40 6.68 -15.46
C TRP A 48 -5.07 7.54 -16.53
#